data_AF-A1ZJB4-F1
#
_entry.id   AF-A1ZJB4-F1
#
_cell.length_a   1.000
_cell.length_b   1.000
_cell.length_c   1.000
_cell.angle_alpha   90.00
_cell.angle_beta   90.00
_cell.angle_gamma   90.00
#
_symmetry.space_group_name_H-M   'P 1'
#
loop_
_entity.id
_entity.type
_entity.pdbx_description
1 polymer ?
#
loop_
_entity_poly.entity_id
_entity_poly.type
_entity_poly.pdbx_seq_one_letter_code
_entity_poly.pdbx_strand_id
1 'polypeptide(L)'
;MYFISLFADWYIILLNNFLTCERQGLRIKYLVKRLQYGDAMLYFYNKQPKAKRETIDKQLQINKYANPEIGQGYTMASGGEKDSNRRYWIYHWAGVVMKSDDGADNVTLENYSVSRRNEQNKKWSFSMYGTQKEGQTFHEQHKESQQHGKTPTTLTIQKK
;
A
#
# COMPACT_ATOMS: atom_id res chain seq x y z
N MET A 1 9.57 5.94 -6.88
CA MET A 1 8.53 5.17 -6.18
C MET A 1 9.22 3.96 -5.52
N TYR A 2 9.53 4.05 -4.23
CA TYR A 2 10.33 3.06 -3.47
C TYR A 2 9.41 2.22 -2.57
N PHE A 3 8.54 1.40 -3.16
CA PHE A 3 7.58 0.60 -2.38
C PHE A 3 7.89 -0.90 -2.26
N ILE A 4 9.16 -1.25 -2.43
CA ILE A 4 9.66 -2.61 -2.20
C ILE A 4 10.79 -2.65 -1.15
N SER A 5 11.36 -1.53 -0.72
CA SER A 5 12.62 -1.59 0.05
C SER A 5 12.46 -1.86 1.55
N LEU A 6 11.45 -1.35 2.26
CA LEU A 6 11.60 -1.30 3.73
C LEU A 6 11.26 -2.59 4.51
N PHE A 7 10.49 -3.53 3.93
CA PHE A 7 10.42 -4.90 4.48
C PHE A 7 11.55 -5.80 3.98
N ALA A 8 12.23 -5.42 2.89
CA ALA A 8 13.43 -6.10 2.45
C ALA A 8 14.64 -5.70 3.32
N ASP A 9 14.73 -4.45 3.76
CA ASP A 9 15.94 -3.88 4.38
C ASP A 9 16.25 -4.47 5.77
N TRP A 10 15.24 -4.86 6.58
CA TRP A 10 15.48 -5.54 7.87
C TRP A 10 15.82 -7.03 7.72
N TYR A 11 15.28 -7.69 6.69
CA TYR A 11 15.61 -9.09 6.37
C TYR A 11 16.97 -9.20 5.67
N ILE A 12 17.42 -8.12 5.00
CA ILE A 12 18.73 -8.02 4.33
C ILE A 12 19.88 -7.99 5.35
N ILE A 13 19.74 -7.32 6.51
CA ILE A 13 20.83 -7.22 7.49
C ILE A 13 21.04 -8.55 8.24
N LEU A 14 19.99 -9.31 8.53
CA LEU A 14 20.08 -10.59 9.26
C LEU A 14 20.47 -11.79 8.38
N LEU A 15 20.25 -11.75 7.06
CA LEU A 15 20.58 -12.86 6.15
C LEU A 15 21.83 -12.66 5.28
N ASN A 16 22.42 -11.47 5.27
CA ASN A 16 23.68 -11.24 4.55
C ASN A 16 24.85 -12.07 5.09
N ASN A 17 24.74 -12.63 6.30
CA ASN A 17 25.77 -13.48 6.89
C ASN A 17 25.67 -14.98 6.52
N PHE A 18 24.69 -15.42 5.72
CA PHE A 18 24.44 -16.86 5.50
C PHE A 18 24.18 -17.31 4.05
N LEU A 19 24.35 -16.45 3.03
CA LEU A 19 24.09 -16.83 1.63
C LEU A 19 25.37 -16.99 0.82
N THR A 20 25.51 -18.14 0.14
CA THR A 20 26.59 -18.41 -0.81
C THR A 20 26.58 -17.41 -1.98
N CYS A 21 27.75 -17.11 -2.53
CA CYS A 21 27.95 -16.15 -3.63
C CYS A 21 27.02 -16.42 -4.85
N GLU A 22 26.77 -17.69 -5.16
CA GLU A 22 25.87 -18.11 -6.24
C GLU A 22 24.39 -17.75 -5.98
N ARG A 23 23.91 -17.90 -4.73
CA ARG A 23 22.54 -17.47 -4.34
C ARG A 23 22.40 -15.95 -4.35
N GLN A 24 23.47 -15.23 -4.02
CA GLN A 24 23.50 -13.77 -4.13
C GLN A 24 23.40 -13.31 -5.58
N GLY A 25 24.13 -13.93 -6.51
CA GLY A 25 24.07 -13.64 -7.95
C GLY A 25 22.68 -13.88 -8.57
N LEU A 26 22.04 -15.01 -8.25
CA LEU A 26 20.66 -15.29 -8.66
C LEU A 26 19.68 -14.25 -8.11
N ARG A 27 19.78 -13.91 -6.82
CA ARG A 27 18.92 -12.91 -6.18
C ARG A 27 19.01 -11.54 -6.85
N ILE A 28 20.22 -11.08 -7.18
CA ILE A 28 20.43 -9.81 -7.90
C ILE A 28 19.76 -9.86 -9.27
N LYS A 29 19.93 -10.95 -10.02
CA LYS A 29 19.30 -11.13 -11.34
C LYS A 29 17.77 -11.08 -11.27
N TYR A 30 17.16 -11.72 -10.25
CA TYR A 30 15.71 -11.64 -10.03
C TYR A 30 15.25 -10.24 -9.62
N LEU A 31 16.00 -9.55 -8.77
CA LEU A 31 15.69 -8.18 -8.37
C LEU A 31 15.69 -7.22 -9.56
N VAL A 32 16.72 -7.29 -10.42
CA VAL A 32 16.81 -6.46 -11.63
C VAL A 32 15.62 -6.72 -12.56
N LYS A 33 15.31 -7.99 -12.84
CA LYS A 33 14.14 -8.33 -13.67
C LYS A 33 12.83 -7.83 -13.06
N ARG A 34 12.64 -8.00 -11.76
CA ARG A 34 11.44 -7.53 -11.04
C ARG A 34 11.28 -6.01 -11.16
N LEU A 35 12.37 -5.25 -11.03
CA LEU A 35 12.34 -3.79 -11.21
C LEU A 35 11.97 -3.43 -12.65
N GLN A 36 12.58 -4.07 -13.65
CA GLN A 36 12.26 -3.84 -15.06
C GLN A 36 10.78 -4.11 -15.38
N TYR A 37 10.22 -5.22 -14.89
CA TYR A 37 8.80 -5.51 -15.07
C TYR A 37 7.91 -4.52 -14.31
N GLY A 38 8.29 -4.15 -13.08
CA GLY A 38 7.57 -3.15 -12.30
C GLY A 38 7.49 -1.81 -13.01
N ASP A 39 8.61 -1.34 -13.56
CA ASP A 39 8.69 -0.08 -14.30
C ASP A 39 7.87 -0.15 -15.60
N ALA A 40 7.97 -1.24 -16.36
CA ALA A 40 7.18 -1.42 -17.57
C ALA A 40 5.66 -1.43 -17.29
N MET A 41 5.23 -2.14 -16.25
CA MET A 41 3.82 -2.22 -15.86
C MET A 41 3.29 -0.89 -15.34
N LEU A 42 4.05 -0.20 -14.47
CA LEU A 42 3.68 1.13 -13.98
C LEU A 42 3.65 2.16 -15.12
N TYR A 43 4.59 2.10 -16.06
CA TYR A 43 4.61 2.96 -17.23
C TYR A 43 3.38 2.73 -18.11
N PHE A 44 3.08 1.47 -18.43
CA PHE A 44 1.89 1.11 -19.20
C PHE A 44 0.63 1.63 -18.52
N TYR A 45 0.47 1.35 -17.22
CA TYR A 45 -0.68 1.77 -16.41
C TYR A 45 -0.84 3.30 -16.41
N ASN A 46 0.23 4.04 -16.08
CA ASN A 46 0.18 5.49 -15.94
C ASN A 46 -0.05 6.22 -17.28
N LYS A 47 0.29 5.60 -18.42
CA LYS A 47 -0.03 6.13 -19.75
C LYS A 47 -1.48 5.94 -20.18
N GLN A 48 -2.24 5.07 -19.51
CA GLN A 48 -3.62 4.82 -19.89
C GLN A 48 -4.53 6.01 -19.55
N PRO A 49 -5.57 6.28 -20.38
CA PRO A 49 -6.64 7.21 -20.02
C PRO A 49 -7.29 6.83 -18.69
N LYS A 50 -7.85 7.82 -17.96
CA LYS A 50 -8.50 7.61 -16.65
C LYS A 50 -9.51 6.45 -16.68
N ALA A 51 -10.38 6.40 -17.67
CA ALA A 51 -11.39 5.34 -17.81
C ALA A 51 -10.78 3.92 -17.96
N LYS A 52 -9.62 3.81 -18.61
CA LYS A 52 -8.94 2.52 -18.76
C LYS A 52 -8.21 2.12 -17.49
N ARG A 53 -7.58 3.06 -16.78
CA ARG A 53 -7.02 2.82 -15.44
C ARG A 53 -8.10 2.38 -14.46
N GLU A 54 -9.25 3.03 -14.49
CA GLU A 54 -10.41 2.65 -13.69
C GLU A 54 -10.84 1.19 -13.91
N THR A 55 -10.85 0.75 -15.18
CA THR A 55 -11.15 -0.65 -15.52
C THR A 55 -10.10 -1.60 -14.95
N ILE A 56 -8.82 -1.24 -15.05
CA ILE A 56 -7.72 -2.03 -14.49
C ILE A 56 -7.83 -2.09 -12.96
N ASP A 57 -8.07 -0.96 -12.31
CA ASP A 57 -8.18 -0.87 -10.85
C ASP A 57 -9.30 -1.77 -10.33
N LYS A 58 -10.46 -1.76 -11.01
CA LYS A 58 -11.59 -2.63 -10.70
C LYS A 58 -11.28 -4.11 -10.91
N GLN A 59 -10.65 -4.46 -12.04
CA GLN A 59 -10.30 -5.85 -12.36
C GLN A 59 -9.28 -6.44 -11.39
N LEU A 60 -8.32 -5.62 -10.94
CA LEU A 60 -7.27 -6.04 -10.02
C LEU A 60 -7.64 -5.84 -8.55
N GLN A 61 -8.81 -5.24 -8.26
CA GLN A 61 -9.26 -4.88 -6.91
C GLN A 61 -8.21 -4.06 -6.14
N ILE A 62 -7.69 -3.02 -6.78
CA ILE A 62 -6.70 -2.09 -6.21
C ILE A 62 -7.29 -0.69 -6.06
N ASN A 63 -6.57 0.18 -5.35
CA ASN A 63 -6.96 1.57 -5.11
C ASN A 63 -8.35 1.65 -4.48
N LYS A 64 -9.28 2.43 -5.03
CA LYS A 64 -10.63 2.55 -4.49
C LYS A 64 -11.47 1.26 -4.58
N TYR A 65 -11.05 0.31 -5.40
CA TYR A 65 -11.70 -0.99 -5.54
C TYR A 65 -11.11 -2.07 -4.64
N ALA A 66 -10.08 -1.76 -3.84
CA ALA A 66 -9.64 -2.66 -2.78
C ALA A 66 -10.77 -2.80 -1.75
N ASN A 67 -11.20 -4.04 -1.50
CA ASN A 67 -12.24 -4.35 -0.53
C ASN A 67 -11.86 -5.64 0.23
N PRO A 68 -11.00 -5.54 1.25
CA PRO A 68 -10.64 -6.67 2.10
C PRO A 68 -11.85 -7.23 2.83
N GLU A 69 -11.80 -8.53 3.10
CA GLU A 69 -12.75 -9.21 3.98
C GLU A 69 -12.41 -9.02 5.46
N ILE A 70 -13.34 -9.38 6.35
CA ILE A 70 -13.09 -9.37 7.80
C ILE A 70 -11.87 -10.25 8.11
N GLY A 71 -10.91 -9.69 8.86
CA GLY A 71 -9.63 -10.33 9.19
C GLY A 71 -8.51 -10.09 8.17
N GLN A 72 -8.82 -9.50 7.02
CA GLN A 72 -7.83 -9.00 6.05
C GLN A 72 -7.51 -7.51 6.32
N GLY A 73 -6.57 -6.95 5.56
CA GLY A 73 -6.18 -5.56 5.72
C GLY A 73 -6.04 -4.80 4.41
N TYR A 74 -6.16 -3.48 4.51
CA TYR A 74 -5.64 -2.54 3.54
C TYR A 74 -4.16 -2.30 3.79
N THR A 75 -3.38 -2.20 2.71
CA THR A 75 -2.08 -1.54 2.73
C THR A 75 -2.07 -0.45 1.68
N MET A 76 -1.58 0.74 2.02
CA MET A 76 -1.33 1.82 1.09
C MET A 76 0.17 2.08 0.99
N ALA A 77 0.66 2.06 -0.23
CA ALA A 77 1.99 2.46 -0.63
C ALA A 77 1.95 3.89 -1.18
N SER A 78 2.75 4.80 -0.64
CA SER A 78 2.80 6.16 -1.15
C SER A 78 3.55 6.26 -2.47
N GLY A 79 3.11 7.14 -3.37
CA GLY A 79 3.63 7.19 -4.74
C GLY A 79 3.47 8.53 -5.43
N GLY A 80 4.24 8.72 -6.50
CA GLY A 80 4.29 9.97 -7.26
C GLY A 80 5.07 11.08 -6.54
N GLU A 81 4.81 12.32 -6.96
CA GLU A 81 5.42 13.50 -6.36
C GLU A 81 4.91 13.72 -4.93
N LYS A 82 5.82 14.15 -4.06
CA LYS A 82 5.51 14.55 -2.69
C LYS A 82 5.09 16.01 -2.67
N ASP A 83 4.14 16.35 -1.80
CA ASP A 83 3.97 17.73 -1.37
C ASP A 83 5.08 18.05 -0.36
N SER A 84 5.98 18.98 -0.70
CA SER A 84 7.14 19.35 0.14
C SER A 84 6.73 20.00 1.46
N ASN A 85 5.50 20.51 1.56
CA ASN A 85 5.01 21.24 2.72
C ASN A 85 4.28 20.35 3.72
N ARG A 86 4.13 19.04 3.44
CA ARG A 86 3.40 18.10 4.30
C ARG A 86 4.26 16.96 4.78
N ARG A 87 3.91 16.43 5.96
CA ARG A 87 4.49 15.20 6.47
C ARG A 87 4.02 14.04 5.60
N TYR A 88 4.98 13.41 4.95
CA TYR A 88 4.74 12.33 4.01
C TYR A 88 4.99 10.98 4.68
N TRP A 89 4.00 10.11 4.62
CA TRP A 89 4.11 8.76 5.14
C TRP A 89 4.61 7.89 4.00
N ILE A 90 5.51 6.98 4.31
CA ILE A 90 5.93 5.99 3.32
C ILE A 90 4.74 5.07 3.04
N TYR A 91 4.09 4.49 4.05
CA TYR A 91 2.92 3.62 3.89
C TYR A 91 1.91 3.87 4.99
N HIS A 92 0.71 3.31 4.83
CA HIS A 92 -0.28 3.17 5.90
C HIS A 92 -1.00 1.81 5.76
N TRP A 93 -1.68 1.39 6.81
CA TRP A 93 -2.41 0.13 6.84
C TRP A 93 -3.63 0.22 7.74
N ALA A 94 -4.59 -0.65 7.49
CA ALA A 94 -5.81 -0.76 8.28
C ALA A 94 -6.35 -2.19 8.24
N GLY A 95 -6.61 -2.81 9.39
CA GLY A 95 -7.21 -4.14 9.46
C GLY A 95 -8.73 -4.05 9.45
N VAL A 96 -9.43 -4.77 8.57
CA VAL A 96 -10.90 -4.81 8.56
C VAL A 96 -11.39 -5.74 9.67
N VAL A 97 -12.17 -5.18 10.59
CA VAL A 97 -12.68 -5.90 11.78
C VAL A 97 -14.18 -6.12 11.74
N MET A 98 -14.92 -5.37 10.92
CA MET A 98 -16.36 -5.50 10.74
C MET A 98 -16.75 -4.94 9.38
N LYS A 99 -17.85 -5.45 8.82
CA LYS A 99 -18.50 -4.94 7.61
C LYS A 99 -19.98 -4.73 7.90
N SER A 100 -20.62 -3.78 7.22
CA SER A 100 -22.08 -3.66 7.25
C SER A 100 -22.75 -4.89 6.61
N ASP A 101 -23.99 -5.17 7.00
CA ASP A 101 -24.75 -6.32 6.46
C ASP A 101 -24.96 -6.25 4.94
N ASP A 102 -25.04 -5.04 4.38
CA ASP A 102 -25.15 -4.78 2.95
C ASP A 102 -23.79 -4.71 2.22
N GLY A 103 -22.68 -4.88 2.95
CA GLY A 103 -21.30 -4.80 2.45
C GLY A 103 -20.88 -3.41 1.95
N ALA A 104 -21.68 -2.37 2.21
CA ALA A 104 -21.41 -1.00 1.78
C ALA A 104 -20.32 -0.31 2.60
N ASP A 105 -20.04 -0.77 3.82
CA ASP A 105 -19.09 -0.16 4.73
C ASP A 105 -18.13 -1.18 5.35
N ASN A 106 -16.88 -0.76 5.53
CA ASN A 106 -15.85 -1.48 6.27
C ASN A 106 -15.46 -0.67 7.50
N VAL A 107 -15.52 -1.30 8.68
CA VAL A 107 -14.92 -0.75 9.90
C VAL A 107 -13.52 -1.34 10.05
N THR A 108 -12.54 -0.46 10.21
CA THR A 108 -11.13 -0.79 10.36
C THR A 108 -10.62 -0.54 11.76
N LEU A 109 -9.61 -1.30 12.17
CA LEU A 109 -8.76 -1.01 13.33
C LEU A 109 -7.43 -0.47 12.84
N GLU A 110 -7.07 0.72 13.29
CA GLU A 110 -5.92 1.47 12.79
C GLU A 110 -5.03 2.01 13.91
N ASN A 111 -3.77 2.27 13.55
CA ASN A 111 -2.81 2.95 14.39
C ASN A 111 -1.93 3.87 13.53
N TYR A 112 -1.58 5.02 14.09
CA TYR A 112 -0.81 6.05 13.39
C TYR A 112 0.65 6.05 13.86
N SER A 113 1.60 6.30 12.96
CA SER A 113 3.00 6.54 13.35
C SER A 113 3.11 7.80 14.21
N VAL A 114 4.05 7.79 15.15
CA VAL A 114 4.51 8.98 15.89
C VAL A 114 5.80 9.52 15.28
N SER A 115 6.12 10.80 15.54
CA SER A 115 7.31 11.45 14.97
C SER A 115 8.63 11.02 15.60
N ARG A 116 8.59 10.30 16.74
CA ARG A 116 9.77 9.88 17.48
C ARG A 116 10.04 8.40 17.25
N ARG A 117 11.25 8.08 16.77
CA ARG A 117 11.65 6.72 16.38
C ARG A 117 11.53 5.67 17.51
N ASN A 118 11.77 6.08 18.76
CA ASN A 118 11.79 5.18 19.91
C ASN A 118 10.47 5.19 20.69
N GLU A 119 9.42 5.76 20.11
CA GLU A 119 8.10 5.83 20.72
C GLU A 119 7.12 4.97 19.93
N GLN A 120 6.34 4.16 20.64
CA GLN A 120 5.25 3.39 20.05
C GLN A 120 3.93 4.11 20.31
N ASN A 121 3.15 4.32 19.25
CA ASN A 121 1.78 4.77 19.44
C ASN A 121 0.91 3.64 20.00
N LYS A 122 0.39 3.81 21.21
CA LYS A 122 -0.52 2.85 21.85
C LYS A 122 -2.00 3.15 21.60
N LYS A 123 -2.31 4.25 20.91
CA LYS A 123 -3.69 4.65 20.61
C LYS A 123 -4.16 3.97 19.34
N TRP A 124 -5.15 3.11 19.50
CA TRP A 124 -5.85 2.46 18.41
C TRP A 124 -7.16 3.19 18.14
N SER A 125 -7.53 3.32 16.88
CA SER A 125 -8.77 3.95 16.46
C SER A 125 -9.57 3.04 15.55
N PHE A 126 -10.90 3.14 15.65
CA PHE A 126 -11.78 2.60 14.64
C PHE A 126 -12.09 3.68 13.61
N SER A 127 -12.01 3.32 12.34
CA SER A 127 -12.43 4.18 11.22
C SER A 127 -13.44 3.42 10.38
N MET A 128 -14.30 4.13 9.65
CA MET A 128 -15.29 3.53 8.76
C MET A 128 -15.12 4.10 7.35
N TYR A 129 -15.10 3.21 6.37
CA TYR A 129 -14.96 3.56 4.96
C TYR A 129 -16.06 2.91 4.15
N GLY A 130 -16.70 3.71 3.30
CA GLY A 130 -17.64 3.20 2.31
C GLY A 130 -16.91 2.45 1.19
N THR A 131 -17.60 1.54 0.51
CA THR A 131 -17.05 0.73 -0.59
C THR A 131 -17.72 1.01 -1.93
N GLN A 132 -18.83 1.76 -1.92
CA GLN A 132 -19.69 1.94 -3.10
C GLN A 132 -19.74 3.38 -3.63
N LYS A 133 -19.53 4.38 -2.77
CA LYS A 133 -19.64 5.81 -3.13
C LYS A 133 -18.26 6.44 -3.27
N GLU A 134 -18.11 7.26 -4.30
CA GLU A 134 -16.88 8.04 -4.52
C GLU A 134 -16.55 8.91 -3.30
N GLY A 135 -15.26 9.04 -3.01
CA GLY A 135 -14.73 9.81 -1.89
C GLY A 135 -14.84 9.14 -0.53
N GLN A 136 -15.53 7.99 -0.42
CA GLN A 136 -15.72 7.32 0.87
C GLN A 136 -14.74 6.18 1.13
N THR A 137 -14.05 5.69 0.09
CA THR A 137 -13.16 4.53 0.23
C THR A 137 -11.89 4.85 1.02
N PHE A 138 -11.30 3.83 1.65
CA PHE A 138 -10.02 3.95 2.35
C PHE A 138 -8.95 4.62 1.47
N HIS A 139 -8.89 4.23 0.19
CA HIS A 139 -7.93 4.80 -0.76
C HIS A 139 -8.17 6.29 -1.00
N GLU A 140 -9.41 6.69 -1.26
CA GLU A 140 -9.73 8.07 -1.61
C GLU A 140 -9.53 9.01 -0.44
N GLN A 141 -9.99 8.64 0.77
CA GLN A 141 -9.80 9.47 1.96
C GLN A 141 -8.31 9.67 2.30
N HIS A 142 -7.49 8.62 2.21
CA HIS A 142 -6.05 8.73 2.45
C HIS A 142 -5.30 9.45 1.32
N LYS A 143 -5.75 9.31 0.08
CA LYS A 143 -5.20 10.10 -1.03
C LYS A 143 -5.51 11.58 -0.87
N GLU A 144 -6.73 11.91 -0.45
CA GLU A 144 -7.18 13.30 -0.22
C GLU A 144 -6.48 13.95 0.99
N SER A 145 -6.02 13.17 1.97
CA SER A 145 -5.19 13.70 3.07
C SER A 145 -3.84 14.28 2.59
N GLN A 146 -3.41 13.91 1.38
CA GLN A 146 -2.13 14.28 0.76
C GLN A 146 -0.90 13.80 1.54
N GLN A 147 -1.07 12.85 2.46
CA GLN A 147 0.05 12.25 3.22
C GLN A 147 0.77 11.13 2.45
N HIS A 148 0.27 10.76 1.27
CA HIS A 148 0.74 9.60 0.50
C HIS A 148 1.13 9.91 -0.96
N GLY A 149 1.28 11.20 -1.30
CA GLY A 149 1.70 11.67 -2.62
C GLY A 149 0.58 11.71 -3.64
N LYS A 150 0.93 12.06 -4.89
CA LYS A 150 -0.07 12.25 -5.96
C LYS A 150 -0.66 10.94 -6.48
N THR A 151 0.09 9.84 -6.43
CA THR A 151 -0.31 8.54 -6.98
C THR A 151 -0.04 7.40 -6.00
N PRO A 152 -0.67 7.39 -4.82
CA PRO A 152 -0.59 6.25 -3.92
C PRO A 152 -1.25 5.02 -4.55
N THR A 153 -0.93 3.84 -4.02
CA THR A 153 -1.54 2.57 -4.42
C THR A 153 -2.06 1.84 -3.19
N THR A 154 -3.30 1.37 -3.25
CA THR A 154 -3.89 0.55 -2.18
C THR A 154 -4.08 -0.88 -2.64
N LEU A 155 -3.73 -1.84 -1.79
CA LEU A 155 -3.89 -3.28 -2.03
C LEU A 155 -4.58 -3.94 -0.83
N THR A 156 -5.26 -5.06 -1.08
CA THR A 156 -5.69 -6.00 -0.04
C THR A 156 -4.51 -6.88 0.36
N ILE A 157 -4.33 -7.07 1.68
CA ILE A 157 -3.36 -8.00 2.27
C ILE A 157 -4.10 -9.06 3.09
N GLN A 158 -3.63 -10.30 2.99
CA GLN A 158 -4.15 -11.43 3.75
C GLN A 158 -2.99 -12.28 4.27
N LYS A 159 -3.25 -13.02 5.36
CA LYS A 159 -2.30 -14.00 5.88
C LYS A 159 -2.03 -15.06 4.80
N LYS A 160 -0.75 -15.42 4.64
CA LYS A 160 -0.33 -16.55 3.79
C LYS A 160 -0.68 -17.89 4.43
#